data_AF-A0A645H194-F1
#
_entry.id   AF-A0A645H194-F1
#
_cell.length_a   1.000
_cell.length_b   1.000
_cell.length_c   1.000
_cell.angle_alpha   90.00
_cell.angle_beta   90.00
_cell.angle_gamma   90.00
#
_symmetry.space_group_name_H-M   'P 1'
#
loop_
_entity.id
_entity.type
_entity.pdbx_description
1 polymer ?
#
loop_
_entity_poly.entity_id
_entity_poly.type
_entity_poly.pdbx_seq_one_letter_code
_entity_poly.pdbx_strand_id
1 'polypeptide(L)'
;MNGKECNLSLDELLKFEGVMAAGIFNPEGKLVEYKARDGMSEEMAQMTAKFCGTVNMVFDALASAYTKLYGMNWVPQNNWMYSGGDWTVMISGTRGVFVESSKADLKQLLKALGMC
;
A
#
# COMPACT_ATOMS: atom_id res chain seq x y z
N MET A 1 5.09 -11.38 -20.02
CA MET A 1 4.79 -10.13 -19.29
C MET A 1 6.10 -9.68 -18.63
N ASN A 2 6.54 -8.45 -18.86
CA ASN A 2 7.87 -7.99 -18.41
C ASN A 2 7.82 -7.60 -16.92
N GLY A 3 8.73 -8.12 -16.10
CA GLY A 3 8.78 -7.87 -14.65
C GLY A 3 8.92 -6.38 -14.25
N LYS A 4 9.20 -5.48 -15.20
CA LYS A 4 9.25 -4.04 -15.00
C LYS A 4 7.87 -3.41 -14.73
N GLU A 5 6.79 -3.98 -15.28
CA GLU A 5 5.42 -3.46 -15.06
C GLU A 5 4.90 -3.75 -13.63
N CYS A 6 5.45 -4.76 -12.95
CA CYS A 6 5.06 -5.15 -11.59
C CYS A 6 5.89 -4.46 -10.48
N ASN A 7 6.74 -3.46 -10.78
CA ASN A 7 7.51 -2.77 -9.73
C ASN A 7 7.96 -1.36 -10.14
N LEU A 8 6.98 -0.49 -10.43
CA LEU A 8 7.23 0.90 -10.86
C LEU A 8 7.83 1.76 -9.73
N SER A 9 8.60 2.79 -10.09
CA SER A 9 9.10 3.78 -9.11
C SER A 9 7.96 4.60 -8.48
N LEU A 10 8.22 5.30 -7.37
CA LEU A 10 7.21 6.21 -6.77
C LEU A 10 6.78 7.32 -7.75
N ASP A 11 7.71 7.85 -8.53
CA ASP A 11 7.43 8.85 -9.56
C ASP A 11 6.58 8.28 -10.71
N GLU A 12 6.78 7.01 -11.07
CA GLU A 12 5.94 6.32 -12.06
C GLU A 12 4.54 6.04 -11.51
N LEU A 13 4.43 5.68 -10.22
CA LEU A 13 3.14 5.51 -9.54
C LEU A 13 2.34 6.82 -9.48
N LEU A 14 2.99 7.96 -9.28
CA LEU A 14 2.31 9.25 -9.27
C LEU A 14 1.71 9.64 -10.62
N LYS A 15 2.10 9.00 -11.73
CA LYS A 15 1.56 9.31 -13.06
C LYS A 15 0.16 8.72 -13.27
N PHE A 16 -0.25 7.72 -12.49
CA PHE A 16 -1.59 7.15 -12.60
C PHE A 16 -2.63 8.14 -12.10
N GLU A 17 -3.74 8.24 -12.81
CA GLU A 17 -4.87 9.06 -12.40
C GLU A 17 -5.41 8.58 -11.04
N GLY A 18 -5.83 9.54 -10.19
CA GLY A 18 -6.29 9.26 -8.84
C GLY A 18 -5.19 8.98 -7.80
N VAL A 19 -3.93 8.71 -8.19
CA VAL A 19 -2.84 8.58 -7.20
C VAL A 19 -2.46 9.95 -6.65
N MET A 20 -2.71 10.15 -5.35
CA MET A 20 -2.36 11.38 -4.64
C MET A 20 -0.97 11.30 -4.01
N ALA A 21 -0.60 10.11 -3.52
CA ALA A 21 0.73 9.87 -2.98
C ALA A 21 1.16 8.42 -3.20
N ALA A 22 2.47 8.23 -3.31
CA ALA A 22 3.14 6.95 -3.30
C ALA A 22 4.25 6.99 -2.26
N GLY A 23 4.42 5.94 -1.47
CA GLY A 23 5.38 5.94 -0.38
C GLY A 23 5.95 4.58 -0.03
N ILE A 24 7.06 4.63 0.69
CA ILE A 24 7.74 3.50 1.32
C ILE A 24 7.81 3.80 2.81
N PHE A 25 7.44 2.82 3.62
CA PHE A 25 7.59 2.85 5.06
C PHE A 25 8.40 1.64 5.53
N ASN A 26 8.80 1.61 6.79
CA ASN A 26 9.43 0.43 7.40
C ASN A 26 8.37 -0.42 8.14
N PRO A 27 8.70 -1.64 8.59
CA PRO A 27 7.74 -2.50 9.29
C PRO A 27 7.09 -1.86 10.53
N GLU A 28 7.77 -0.91 11.19
CA GLU A 28 7.23 -0.18 12.34
C GLU A 28 6.32 1.01 11.96
N GLY A 29 6.05 1.23 10.67
CA GLY A 29 5.22 2.34 10.19
C GLY A 29 5.92 3.69 10.16
N LYS A 30 7.26 3.72 10.20
CA LYS A 30 8.04 4.94 9.97
C LYS A 30 8.15 5.21 8.48
N LEU A 31 7.84 6.44 8.07
CA LEU A 31 8.03 6.89 6.70
C LEU A 31 9.52 6.86 6.31
N VAL A 32 9.83 6.25 5.17
CA VAL A 32 11.18 6.18 4.60
C VAL A 32 11.32 7.15 3.44
N GLU A 33 10.39 7.09 2.49
CA GLU A 33 10.34 7.97 1.32
C GLU A 33 8.89 8.16 0.89
N TYR A 34 8.54 9.32 0.37
CA TYR A 34 7.28 9.53 -0.33
C TYR A 34 7.43 10.50 -1.48
N LYS A 35 6.50 10.37 -2.42
CA LYS A 35 6.21 11.33 -3.47
C LYS A 35 4.71 11.61 -3.42
N ALA A 36 4.32 12.87 -3.55
CA ALA A 36 2.92 13.26 -3.57
C ALA A 36 2.66 14.26 -4.69
N ARG A 37 1.42 14.29 -5.17
CA ARG A 37 0.87 15.45 -5.90
C ARG A 37 0.59 16.57 -4.89
N ASP A 38 0.35 17.78 -5.39
CA ASP A 38 0.03 18.94 -4.55
C ASP A 38 -1.08 18.59 -3.53
N GLY A 39 -0.82 18.85 -2.24
CA GLY A 39 -1.83 18.74 -1.18
C GLY A 39 -1.57 17.72 -0.07
N MET A 40 -0.64 16.76 -0.21
CA MET A 40 -0.24 15.92 0.93
C MET A 40 0.99 16.51 1.64
N SER A 41 0.80 16.97 2.87
CA SER A 41 1.91 17.43 3.71
C SER A 41 2.78 16.26 4.19
N GLU A 42 4.02 16.56 4.59
CA GLU A 42 4.90 15.56 5.20
C GLU A 42 4.27 14.94 6.47
N GLU A 43 3.60 15.74 7.28
CA GLU A 43 2.89 15.26 8.49
C GLU A 43 1.82 14.22 8.13
N MET A 44 1.02 14.48 7.09
CA MET A 44 0.00 13.55 6.61
C MET A 44 0.65 12.26 6.06
N ALA A 45 1.77 12.37 5.34
CA ALA A 45 2.52 11.21 4.85
C ALA A 45 3.08 10.37 6.00
N GLN A 46 3.64 11.01 7.03
CA GLN A 46 4.13 10.33 8.24
C GLN A 46 2.99 9.63 9.00
N MET A 47 1.83 10.26 9.10
CA MET A 47 0.66 9.65 9.73
C MET A 47 0.13 8.46 8.90
N THR A 48 0.13 8.58 7.58
CA THR A 48 -0.25 7.50 6.67
C THR A 48 0.69 6.30 6.80
N ALA A 49 2.00 6.52 6.91
CA ALA A 49 2.96 5.45 7.16
C ALA A 49 2.69 4.71 8.48
N LYS A 50 2.38 5.46 9.56
CA LYS A 50 2.01 4.87 10.86
C LYS A 50 0.73 4.05 10.79
N PHE A 51 -0.26 4.54 10.05
CA PHE A 51 -1.48 3.81 9.76
C PHE A 51 -1.17 2.48 9.05
N CYS A 52 -0.38 2.49 7.98
CA CYS A 52 -0.04 1.29 7.23
C CYS A 52 0.76 0.27 8.06
N GLY A 53 1.73 0.74 8.87
CA GLY A 53 2.48 -0.13 9.79
C GLY A 53 1.58 -0.78 10.85
N THR A 54 0.62 -0.03 11.38
CA THR A 54 -0.35 -0.56 12.35
C THR A 54 -1.25 -1.62 11.72
N VAL A 55 -1.75 -1.38 10.50
CA VAL A 55 -2.57 -2.36 9.76
C VAL A 55 -1.78 -3.64 9.47
N ASN A 56 -0.52 -3.52 9.03
CA ASN A 56 0.37 -4.68 8.83
C ASN A 56 0.49 -5.51 10.11
N MET A 57 0.77 -4.86 11.25
CA MET A 57 0.91 -5.54 12.54
C MET A 57 -0.37 -6.30 12.93
N VAL A 58 -1.56 -5.70 12.72
CA VAL A 58 -2.83 -6.35 13.03
C VAL A 58 -3.07 -7.55 12.12
N PHE A 59 -2.82 -7.43 10.81
CA PHE A 59 -2.95 -8.53 9.88
C PHE A 59 -1.97 -9.67 10.15
N ASP A 60 -0.71 -9.38 10.47
CA ASP A 60 0.27 -10.40 10.86
C ASP A 60 -0.19 -11.16 12.11
N ALA A 61 -0.72 -10.46 13.11
CA ALA A 61 -1.23 -11.10 14.33
C ALA A 61 -2.42 -12.03 14.02
N LEU A 62 -3.40 -11.56 13.24
CA LEU A 62 -4.57 -12.36 12.87
C LEU A 62 -4.19 -13.54 11.96
N ALA A 63 -3.38 -13.32 10.92
CA ALA A 63 -2.91 -14.36 10.01
C ALA A 63 -2.10 -15.44 10.75
N SER A 64 -1.25 -15.05 11.70
CA SER A 64 -0.51 -15.98 12.56
C SER A 64 -1.46 -16.82 13.43
N ALA A 65 -2.51 -16.21 13.99
CA ALA A 65 -3.52 -16.94 14.76
C ALA A 65 -4.27 -17.96 13.90
N TYR A 66 -4.71 -17.59 12.69
CA TYR A 66 -5.36 -18.51 11.75
C TYR A 66 -4.43 -19.66 11.33
N THR A 67 -3.15 -19.34 11.10
CA THR A 67 -2.13 -20.34 10.78
C THR A 67 -1.98 -21.37 11.90
N LYS A 68 -1.88 -20.90 13.16
CA LYS A 68 -1.71 -21.77 14.32
C LYS A 68 -2.95 -22.58 14.67
N LEU A 69 -4.13 -21.97 14.63
CA LEU A 69 -5.38 -22.59 15.09
C LEU A 69 -6.03 -23.48 14.04
N TYR A 70 -5.86 -23.14 12.76
CA TYR A 70 -6.59 -23.78 11.66
C TYR A 70 -5.67 -24.29 10.53
N GLY A 71 -4.35 -24.20 10.68
CA GLY A 71 -3.38 -24.74 9.70
C GLY A 71 -3.36 -23.98 8.37
N MET A 72 -3.88 -22.75 8.32
CA MET A 72 -3.87 -21.95 7.10
C MET A 72 -2.46 -21.44 6.78
N ASN A 73 -2.12 -21.34 5.50
CA ASN A 73 -0.83 -20.77 5.08
C ASN A 73 -0.97 -19.29 4.71
N TRP A 74 -1.25 -18.45 5.70
CA TRP A 74 -1.54 -17.00 5.50
C TRP A 74 -0.37 -16.08 5.83
N VAL A 75 0.74 -16.62 6.33
CA VAL A 75 1.97 -15.89 6.60
C VAL A 75 3.08 -16.36 5.64
N PRO A 76 3.95 -15.46 5.14
CA PRO A 76 4.00 -14.03 5.45
C PRO A 76 2.89 -13.22 4.76
N GLN A 77 2.48 -12.11 5.37
CA GLN A 77 1.63 -11.12 4.71
C GLN A 77 2.39 -10.52 3.52
N ASN A 78 1.74 -10.51 2.34
CA ASN A 78 2.30 -9.89 1.15
C ASN A 78 1.67 -8.52 0.90
N ASN A 79 0.35 -8.47 0.67
CA ASN A 79 -0.31 -7.27 0.15
C ASN A 79 -1.71 -7.10 0.76
N TRP A 80 -2.23 -5.87 0.78
CA TRP A 80 -3.62 -5.59 1.14
C TRP A 80 -4.12 -4.29 0.51
N MET A 81 -5.45 -4.15 0.49
CA MET A 81 -6.14 -2.95 0.05
C MET A 81 -7.25 -2.60 1.04
N TYR A 82 -7.37 -1.32 1.35
CA TYR A 82 -8.48 -0.77 2.13
C TYR A 82 -9.18 0.31 1.31
N SER A 83 -10.51 0.26 1.25
CA SER A 83 -11.33 1.26 0.58
C SER A 83 -12.41 1.75 1.54
N GLY A 84 -12.54 3.07 1.70
CA GLY A 84 -13.52 3.67 2.58
C GLY A 84 -13.81 5.12 2.22
N GLY A 85 -15.09 5.47 2.07
CA GLY A 85 -15.50 6.77 1.53
C GLY A 85 -14.93 6.96 0.11
N ASP A 86 -14.32 8.11 -0.13
CA ASP A 86 -13.75 8.48 -1.42
C ASP A 86 -12.30 8.00 -1.64
N TRP A 87 -11.73 7.27 -0.68
CA TRP A 87 -10.30 6.97 -0.64
C TRP A 87 -10.02 5.48 -0.63
N THR A 88 -8.89 5.10 -1.24
CA THR A 88 -8.34 3.75 -1.19
C THR A 88 -6.85 3.80 -0.88
N VAL A 89 -6.38 2.81 -0.13
CA VAL A 89 -4.98 2.58 0.17
C VAL A 89 -4.62 1.19 -0.33
N MET A 90 -3.56 1.08 -1.11
CA MET A 90 -3.09 -0.19 -1.67
C MET A 90 -1.64 -0.39 -1.29
N ILE A 91 -1.37 -1.44 -0.51
CA ILE A 91 -0.05 -1.74 0.05
C ILE A 91 0.45 -3.08 -0.48
N SER A 92 1.68 -3.08 -0.97
CA SER A 92 2.50 -4.24 -1.32
C SER A 92 3.74 -4.26 -0.43
N GLY A 93 3.75 -5.13 0.57
CA GLY A 93 4.75 -5.17 1.64
C GLY A 93 4.77 -3.86 2.45
N THR A 94 5.78 -3.03 2.20
CA THR A 94 5.93 -1.70 2.81
C THR A 94 5.94 -0.55 1.81
N ARG A 95 5.53 -0.81 0.56
CA ARG A 95 5.36 0.18 -0.51
C ARG A 95 3.88 0.27 -0.87
N GLY A 96 3.38 1.46 -1.18
CA GLY A 96 1.98 1.60 -1.57
C GLY A 96 1.57 2.96 -2.07
N VAL A 97 0.29 3.09 -2.39
CA VAL A 97 -0.33 4.32 -2.89
C VAL A 97 -1.55 4.70 -2.06
N PHE A 98 -1.76 6.01 -1.93
CA PHE A 98 -2.99 6.63 -1.44
C PHE A 98 -3.73 7.24 -2.63
N VAL A 99 -4.97 6.81 -2.85
CA VAL A 99 -5.70 7.06 -4.10
C VAL A 99 -7.11 7.57 -3.87
N GLU A 100 -7.52 8.53 -4.70
CA GLU A 100 -8.91 8.95 -4.83
C GLU A 100 -9.66 7.91 -5.67
N SER A 101 -10.56 7.17 -5.02
CA SER A 101 -11.17 5.95 -5.56
C SER A 101 -11.98 6.17 -6.83
N SER A 102 -12.63 7.33 -6.97
CA SER A 102 -13.47 7.65 -8.11
C SER A 102 -12.68 7.90 -9.40
N LYS A 103 -11.37 8.17 -9.30
CA LYS A 103 -10.49 8.53 -10.42
C LYS A 103 -9.50 7.43 -10.79
N ALA A 104 -9.23 6.50 -9.87
CA ALA A 104 -8.18 5.52 -10.04
C ALA A 104 -8.64 4.25 -10.77
N ASP A 105 -7.84 3.77 -11.73
CA ASP A 105 -7.96 2.39 -12.23
C ASP A 105 -7.24 1.43 -11.27
N LEU A 106 -8.00 0.85 -10.33
CA LEU A 106 -7.48 -0.07 -9.33
C LEU A 106 -6.84 -1.32 -9.95
N LYS A 107 -7.31 -1.81 -11.11
CA LYS A 107 -6.72 -2.98 -11.78
C LYS A 107 -5.34 -2.65 -12.33
N GLN A 108 -5.18 -1.45 -12.88
CA GLN A 108 -3.89 -0.97 -13.35
C GLN A 108 -2.92 -0.78 -12.18
N LEU A 109 -3.40 -0.25 -11.05
CA LEU A 109 -2.58 -0.04 -9.85
C LEU A 109 -2.15 -1.35 -9.17
N LEU A 110 -3.01 -2.37 -9.13
CA LEU A 110 -2.64 -3.70 -8.64
C LEU A 110 -1.41 -4.24 -9.39
N LYS A 111 -1.45 -4.14 -10.74
CA LYS A 111 -0.31 -4.53 -11.58
C LYS A 111 0.91 -3.67 -11.29
N ALA A 112 0.77 -2.34 -11.28
CA ALA A 112 1.88 -1.40 -11.04
C ALA A 112 2.59 -1.60 -9.68
N LEU A 113 1.85 -2.07 -8.68
CA LEU A 113 2.38 -2.39 -7.36
C LEU A 113 3.05 -3.77 -7.27
N GLY A 114 2.87 -4.63 -8.27
CA GLY A 114 3.37 -6.00 -8.22
C GLY A 114 2.45 -6.96 -7.48
N MET A 115 1.19 -6.57 -7.28
CA MET A 115 0.11 -7.45 -6.80
C MET A 115 -0.42 -8.28 -7.98
N CYS A 116 0.54 -8.92 -8.65
CA CYS A 116 0.44 -9.86 -9.75
C CYS A 116 0.55 -11.27 -9.12
#